data_AF-A0A2H6JUG7-F1
#
_entry.id   AF-A0A2H6JUG7-F1
#
_cell.length_a   1.000
_cell.length_b   1.000
_cell.length_c   1.000
_cell.angle_alpha   90.00
_cell.angle_beta   90.00
_cell.angle_gamma   90.00
#
_symmetry.space_group_name_H-M   'P 1'
#
loop_
_entity.id
_entity.type
_entity.pdbx_description
1 polymer ?
#
loop_
_entity_poly.entity_id
_entity_poly.type
_entity_poly.pdbx_seq_one_letter_code
_entity_poly.pdbx_strand_id
1 'polypeptide(L)'
;MVSIKKIGAIVTGALFVGATVGMAAAISMPSAFQSSMLASNGVAKAQLVVGKNAPGKIADTNSADVIKEAVASKLNVSGVGGDVVVSYGSDNLNEAGDAVDTWLSSSLSGNATTTLKLGTSGAQSGDIAYIGNDSSMKYDANGNGKVSDSVDYTLYDGVYVADGINGVVRFFNDIGKNKVSDFSTSTDTNLVTGDVVKIKGAKYAITSKSNWASGEISLGPAMLRTVSYSGTSPSSGNALVITGGYKVFYDVSNANSTNGTGALSFYGSTGYLGSYTFTINNGGNGKYANATVGGSAIVDNTTTKKLNSVSGLNLGDFGSKYNIYLVKLSNSTVTTPWVSMVFVDKDTTATVTDGQSGFMGYGAAWINHGGSSTSGKMLLLSDPLQLVKGGAVDVPGTLYEAKYSPTRGLNIKLKIDKSQPSGATWKSTKYSFLGENVNIKTSGGTAATPELAIVNEDTASSSMNHVLIGGPVANKMTAQLVESGASKVDWYNSSGNIEVVSGHPAAGMYSIIVAGKARTQTRAAADALAAWL
;
A
#
# COMPACT_ATOMS: atom_id res chain seq x y z
N MET A 1 -35.99 -7.92 -40.52
CA MET A 1 -36.12 -9.37 -40.76
C MET A 1 -35.79 -10.09 -39.47
N VAL A 2 -36.82 -10.63 -38.81
CA VAL A 2 -36.67 -11.50 -37.65
C VAL A 2 -36.84 -12.92 -38.17
N SER A 3 -35.84 -13.78 -37.93
CA SER A 3 -35.94 -15.21 -38.20
C SER A 3 -35.63 -15.97 -36.93
N ILE A 4 -36.69 -16.51 -36.33
CA ILE A 4 -36.68 -17.51 -35.27
C ILE A 4 -36.48 -18.90 -35.90
N LYS A 5 -35.69 -19.77 -35.26
CA LYS A 5 -35.83 -21.23 -35.40
C LYS A 5 -35.89 -21.88 -34.01
N LYS A 6 -37.01 -22.57 -33.76
CA LYS A 6 -37.31 -23.52 -32.67
C LYS A 6 -36.50 -24.84 -32.90
N ILE A 7 -36.44 -25.92 -32.11
CA ILE A 7 -37.33 -26.60 -31.15
C ILE A 7 -36.45 -27.50 -30.26
N GLY A 8 -36.86 -27.72 -29.00
CA GLY A 8 -36.50 -28.91 -28.23
C GLY A 8 -37.48 -29.11 -27.08
N ALA A 9 -38.67 -29.64 -27.36
CA ALA A 9 -39.61 -30.06 -26.33
C ALA A 9 -39.13 -31.34 -25.66
N ILE A 10 -39.13 -31.37 -24.32
CA ILE A 10 -39.33 -32.61 -23.56
C ILE A 10 -40.52 -32.34 -22.64
N VAL A 11 -41.64 -32.93 -23.04
CA VAL A 11 -42.74 -33.24 -22.13
C VAL A 11 -42.33 -34.52 -21.41
N THR A 12 -42.17 -34.44 -20.09
CA THR A 12 -42.36 -35.59 -19.22
C THR A 12 -43.34 -35.16 -18.15
N GLY A 13 -44.60 -35.54 -18.33
CA GLY A 13 -45.60 -35.46 -17.29
C GLY A 13 -45.24 -36.44 -16.18
N ALA A 14 -45.12 -35.94 -14.95
CA ALA A 14 -45.32 -36.74 -13.76
C ALA A 14 -46.75 -36.46 -13.27
N LEU A 15 -47.58 -37.47 -13.51
CA LEU A 15 -48.90 -37.68 -12.94
C LEU A 15 -48.79 -37.65 -11.40
N PHE A 16 -49.38 -36.66 -10.74
CA PHE A 16 -49.78 -36.80 -9.35
C PHE A 16 -51.28 -37.07 -9.29
N VAL A 17 -51.57 -38.31 -8.92
CA VAL A 17 -52.89 -38.83 -8.59
C VAL A 17 -53.54 -37.93 -7.53
N GLY A 18 -54.78 -37.52 -7.80
CA GLY A 18 -55.61 -36.84 -6.82
C GLY A 18 -55.82 -37.70 -5.59
N ALA A 19 -55.27 -37.27 -4.46
CA ALA A 19 -55.93 -37.40 -3.18
C ALA A 19 -56.56 -36.03 -2.89
N THR A 20 -57.86 -36.01 -2.69
CA THR A 20 -58.63 -34.88 -2.18
C THR A 20 -58.04 -34.48 -0.82
N VAL A 21 -57.07 -33.57 -0.81
CA VAL A 21 -56.71 -32.82 0.39
C VAL A 21 -57.72 -31.70 0.49
N GLY A 22 -58.60 -31.78 1.49
CA GLY A 22 -59.57 -30.72 1.78
C GLY A 22 -58.85 -29.37 1.82
N MET A 23 -59.49 -28.33 1.28
CA MET A 23 -58.95 -26.97 1.18
C MET A 23 -58.30 -26.55 2.50
N ALA A 24 -56.97 -26.67 2.58
CA ALA A 24 -56.19 -26.06 3.64
C ALA A 24 -56.26 -24.54 3.41
N ALA A 25 -56.54 -23.78 4.46
CA ALA A 25 -56.46 -22.33 4.41
C ALA A 25 -55.09 -21.94 3.82
N ALA A 26 -55.07 -21.01 2.87
CA ALA A 26 -53.84 -20.54 2.26
C ALA A 26 -52.91 -19.99 3.36
N ILE A 27 -51.78 -20.65 3.58
CA ILE A 27 -50.76 -20.18 4.53
C ILE A 27 -50.18 -18.89 3.93
N SER A 28 -50.42 -17.77 4.60
CA SER A 28 -49.96 -16.46 4.14
C SER A 28 -48.48 -16.24 4.49
N MET A 29 -47.75 -15.63 3.56
CA MET A 29 -46.39 -15.21 3.81
C MET A 29 -46.32 -13.91 4.60
N PRO A 30 -45.49 -13.84 5.66
CA PRO A 30 -45.25 -12.58 6.35
C PRO A 30 -44.68 -11.53 5.39
N SER A 31 -45.23 -10.31 5.42
CA SER A 31 -44.72 -9.18 4.62
C SER A 31 -43.26 -8.81 4.96
N ALA A 32 -42.81 -9.18 6.15
CA ALA A 32 -41.43 -9.01 6.60
C ALA A 32 -40.45 -10.03 5.99
N PHE A 33 -40.93 -11.13 5.40
CA PHE A 33 -40.07 -12.14 4.80
C PHE A 33 -39.47 -11.66 3.47
N GLN A 34 -38.16 -11.90 3.29
CA GLN A 34 -37.46 -11.65 2.04
C GLN A 34 -36.59 -12.87 1.70
N SER A 35 -36.56 -13.28 0.42
CA SER A 35 -35.71 -14.39 -0.04
C SER A 35 -34.21 -14.16 0.25
N SER A 36 -33.78 -12.89 0.30
CA SER A 36 -32.44 -12.46 0.71
C SER A 36 -32.06 -12.88 2.13
N MET A 37 -33.04 -13.17 3.01
CA MET A 37 -32.81 -13.72 4.34
C MET A 37 -32.31 -15.17 4.29
N LEU A 38 -32.68 -15.93 3.25
CA LEU A 38 -32.23 -17.31 3.04
C LEU A 38 -30.91 -17.38 2.28
N ALA A 39 -30.83 -16.65 1.16
CA ALA A 39 -29.63 -16.60 0.33
C ALA A 39 -29.56 -15.29 -0.44
N SER A 40 -28.34 -14.78 -0.66
CA SER A 40 -28.11 -13.66 -1.56
C SER A 40 -26.79 -13.85 -2.30
N ASN A 41 -26.78 -13.49 -3.59
CA ASN A 41 -25.63 -13.63 -4.48
C ASN A 41 -25.03 -15.05 -4.48
N GLY A 42 -25.87 -16.10 -4.53
CA GLY A 42 -25.40 -17.50 -4.52
C GLY A 42 -24.79 -17.97 -3.20
N VAL A 43 -24.81 -17.15 -2.14
CA VAL A 43 -24.29 -17.48 -0.81
C VAL A 43 -25.46 -17.68 0.16
N ALA A 44 -25.42 -18.78 0.92
CA ALA A 44 -26.35 -19.03 2.01
C ALA A 44 -26.25 -17.93 3.09
N LYS A 45 -27.39 -17.40 3.51
CA LYS A 45 -27.52 -16.44 4.62
C LYS A 45 -28.25 -17.03 5.82
N ALA A 46 -28.87 -18.21 5.65
CA ALA A 46 -29.57 -18.92 6.70
C ALA A 46 -29.05 -20.35 6.92
N GLN A 47 -29.40 -20.90 8.07
CA GLN A 47 -29.33 -22.33 8.37
C GLN A 47 -30.73 -22.86 8.70
N LEU A 48 -31.04 -24.08 8.28
CA LEU A 48 -32.28 -24.78 8.62
C LEU A 48 -32.05 -25.52 9.93
N VAL A 49 -32.73 -25.10 11.00
CA VAL A 49 -32.50 -25.64 12.35
C VAL A 49 -33.64 -26.57 12.72
N VAL A 50 -33.30 -27.85 12.95
CA VAL A 50 -34.24 -28.88 13.41
C VAL A 50 -33.93 -29.30 14.85
N GLY A 51 -34.94 -29.78 15.58
CA GLY A 51 -34.76 -30.27 16.94
C GLY A 51 -33.81 -31.46 17.05
N LYS A 52 -32.80 -31.39 17.93
CA LYS A 52 -31.80 -32.45 18.10
C LYS A 52 -32.40 -33.79 18.53
N ASN A 53 -33.33 -33.74 19.49
CA ASN A 53 -33.97 -34.88 20.16
C ASN A 53 -35.50 -34.87 20.04
N ALA A 54 -36.05 -34.16 19.05
CA ALA A 54 -37.49 -33.98 18.92
C ALA A 54 -38.21 -35.30 18.58
N PRO A 55 -39.37 -35.60 19.20
CA PRO A 55 -40.27 -36.63 18.72
C PRO A 55 -40.75 -36.24 17.31
N GLY A 56 -40.13 -36.82 16.27
CA GLY A 56 -40.46 -36.48 14.87
C GLY A 56 -39.35 -35.81 14.07
N LYS A 57 -38.12 -35.77 14.57
CA LYS A 57 -36.94 -35.20 13.88
C LYS A 57 -36.84 -35.56 12.39
N ILE A 58 -37.19 -36.79 11.99
CA ILE A 58 -37.18 -37.20 10.58
C ILE A 58 -38.16 -36.36 9.76
N ALA A 59 -39.38 -36.11 10.25
CA ALA A 59 -40.38 -35.30 9.56
C ALA A 59 -39.98 -33.82 9.47
N ASP A 60 -39.35 -33.29 10.52
CA ASP A 60 -38.86 -31.91 10.53
C ASP A 60 -37.64 -31.76 9.58
N THR A 61 -36.77 -32.76 9.54
CA THR A 61 -35.65 -32.83 8.56
C THR A 61 -36.20 -32.88 7.14
N ASN A 62 -37.19 -33.73 6.85
CA ASN A 62 -37.83 -33.77 5.54
C ASN A 62 -38.53 -32.44 5.17
N SER A 63 -38.99 -31.66 6.15
CA SER A 63 -39.57 -30.33 5.92
C SER A 63 -38.48 -29.29 5.65
N ALA A 64 -37.33 -29.40 6.34
CA ALA A 64 -36.14 -28.61 6.06
C ALA A 64 -35.59 -28.88 4.65
N ASP A 65 -35.55 -30.15 4.24
CA ASP A 65 -35.07 -30.57 2.91
C ASP A 65 -35.87 -29.93 1.78
N VAL A 66 -37.20 -29.81 1.91
CA VAL A 66 -38.05 -29.11 0.93
C VAL A 66 -37.63 -27.66 0.74
N ILE A 67 -37.33 -26.96 1.82
CA ILE A 67 -36.90 -25.56 1.77
C ILE A 67 -35.49 -25.48 1.18
N LYS A 68 -34.59 -26.40 1.57
CA LYS A 68 -33.23 -26.52 1.01
C LYS A 68 -33.27 -26.71 -0.50
N GLU A 69 -34.08 -27.65 -0.99
CA GLU A 69 -34.26 -27.95 -2.41
C GLU A 69 -34.89 -26.77 -3.17
N ALA A 70 -35.87 -26.09 -2.58
CA ALA A 70 -36.49 -24.90 -3.18
C ALA A 70 -35.50 -23.74 -3.31
N VAL A 71 -34.68 -23.48 -2.29
CA VAL A 71 -33.62 -22.47 -2.35
C VAL A 71 -32.58 -22.82 -3.41
N ALA A 72 -32.15 -24.08 -3.47
CA ALA A 72 -31.18 -24.55 -4.46
C ALA A 72 -31.72 -24.50 -5.90
N SER A 73 -33.01 -24.75 -6.12
CA SER A 73 -33.60 -24.78 -7.46
C SER A 73 -34.07 -23.40 -7.95
N LYS A 74 -34.63 -22.57 -7.07
CA LYS A 74 -35.34 -21.34 -7.44
C LYS A 74 -34.59 -20.05 -7.16
N LEU A 75 -33.63 -20.05 -6.22
CA LEU A 75 -32.77 -18.90 -5.94
C LEU A 75 -31.40 -18.98 -6.64
N ASN A 76 -31.32 -19.74 -7.74
CA ASN A 76 -30.14 -19.75 -8.60
C ASN A 76 -29.92 -18.35 -9.20
N VAL A 77 -28.81 -17.71 -8.84
CA VAL A 77 -28.43 -16.41 -9.40
C VAL A 77 -27.38 -16.64 -10.49
N SER A 78 -27.68 -16.20 -11.72
CA SER A 78 -26.68 -16.04 -12.76
C SER A 78 -25.85 -14.79 -12.44
N GLY A 79 -24.72 -15.00 -11.78
CA GLY A 79 -23.75 -13.95 -11.48
C GLY A 79 -23.63 -13.65 -10.00
N VAL A 80 -22.70 -14.34 -9.34
CA VAL A 80 -21.84 -13.66 -8.37
C VAL A 80 -21.05 -12.63 -9.16
N GLY A 81 -21.60 -11.41 -9.28
CA GLY A 81 -20.79 -10.28 -9.70
C GLY A 81 -19.79 -10.03 -8.58
N GLY A 82 -18.58 -10.58 -8.72
CA GLY A 82 -17.45 -10.15 -7.90
C GLY A 82 -17.25 -8.64 -8.02
N ASP A 83 -16.23 -8.12 -7.36
CA ASP A 83 -15.93 -6.71 -7.53
C ASP A 83 -15.63 -6.37 -9.00
N VAL A 84 -16.12 -5.21 -9.43
CA VAL A 84 -15.67 -4.55 -10.65
C VAL A 84 -14.37 -3.83 -10.30
N VAL A 85 -13.29 -4.23 -10.96
CA VAL A 85 -12.02 -3.51 -10.92
C VAL A 85 -11.92 -2.62 -12.15
N VAL A 86 -11.68 -1.33 -11.92
CA VAL A 86 -11.38 -0.36 -12.97
C VAL A 86 -9.93 0.10 -12.80
N SER A 87 -9.14 -0.13 -13.84
CA SER A 87 -7.76 0.35 -13.96
C SER A 87 -7.72 1.59 -14.84
N TYR A 88 -7.09 2.65 -14.38
CA TYR A 88 -6.88 3.87 -15.16
C TYR A 88 -5.52 4.51 -14.87
N GLY A 89 -5.02 5.31 -15.80
CA GLY A 89 -3.73 5.97 -15.68
C GLY A 89 -3.86 7.45 -15.26
N SER A 90 -3.24 7.82 -14.14
CA SER A 90 -3.14 9.18 -13.63
C SER A 90 -1.85 9.87 -14.08
N ASP A 91 -1.94 11.14 -14.50
CA ASP A 91 -0.77 11.98 -14.75
C ASP A 91 -0.25 12.66 -13.46
N ASN A 92 -0.93 12.46 -12.31
CA ASN A 92 -0.36 12.68 -10.99
C ASN A 92 0.27 11.35 -10.50
N LEU A 93 1.60 11.34 -10.43
CA LEU A 93 2.44 10.17 -10.19
C LEU A 93 2.71 9.91 -8.71
N ASN A 94 2.46 10.88 -7.83
CA ASN A 94 2.77 10.78 -6.40
C ASN A 94 1.52 10.55 -5.52
N GLU A 95 0.33 10.39 -6.13
CA GLU A 95 -0.99 10.28 -5.49
C GLU A 95 -1.44 11.47 -4.62
N ALA A 96 -0.62 12.53 -4.53
CA ALA A 96 -0.86 13.70 -3.71
C ALA A 96 -1.25 14.91 -4.57
N GLY A 97 -2.46 15.44 -4.36
CA GLY A 97 -2.94 16.70 -4.96
C GLY A 97 -3.56 16.59 -6.36
N ASP A 98 -3.98 17.74 -6.90
CA ASP A 98 -4.64 17.86 -8.20
C ASP A 98 -3.68 18.30 -9.33
N ALA A 99 -2.42 18.59 -9.00
CA ALA A 99 -1.44 19.08 -9.98
C ALA A 99 -0.91 17.92 -10.82
N VAL A 100 -0.87 18.12 -12.14
CA VAL A 100 -0.31 17.15 -13.08
C VAL A 100 1.21 17.24 -13.07
N ASP A 101 1.89 16.08 -13.09
CA ASP A 101 3.34 16.05 -13.20
C ASP A 101 3.81 16.43 -14.59
N THR A 102 4.94 17.13 -14.61
CA THR A 102 5.51 17.68 -15.84
C THR A 102 6.96 17.26 -16.00
N TRP A 103 7.46 17.29 -17.21
CA TRP A 103 8.86 17.10 -17.52
C TRP A 103 9.61 18.42 -17.40
N LEU A 104 10.69 18.38 -16.63
CA LEU A 104 11.68 19.44 -16.49
C LEU A 104 12.98 18.96 -17.15
N SER A 105 13.32 19.51 -18.30
CA SER A 105 14.58 19.17 -18.98
C SER A 105 15.66 20.21 -18.68
N SER A 106 16.90 19.75 -18.60
CA SER A 106 18.09 20.60 -18.48
C SER A 106 18.53 21.23 -19.82
N SER A 107 18.04 20.72 -20.96
CA SER A 107 18.43 21.11 -22.32
C SER A 107 17.27 21.65 -23.17
N LEU A 108 16.00 21.53 -22.74
CA LEU A 108 14.86 22.13 -23.42
C LEU A 108 14.62 23.54 -22.86
N SER A 109 14.98 24.57 -23.62
CA SER A 109 14.50 25.93 -23.36
C SER A 109 12.98 25.97 -23.55
N GLY A 110 12.20 25.86 -22.47
CA GLY A 110 10.73 25.91 -22.54
C GLY A 110 10.01 25.63 -21.23
N ASN A 111 8.73 26.03 -21.18
CA ASN A 111 7.81 25.78 -20.07
C ASN A 111 7.64 24.27 -19.83
N ALA A 112 7.46 23.88 -18.57
CA ALA A 112 7.21 22.49 -18.17
C ALA A 112 6.01 21.89 -18.94
N THR A 113 6.14 20.67 -19.43
CA THR A 113 5.09 19.99 -20.23
C THR A 113 4.77 18.62 -19.65
N THR A 114 3.54 18.13 -19.79
CA THR A 114 3.15 16.81 -19.26
C THR A 114 3.72 15.65 -20.08
N THR A 115 4.33 15.91 -21.24
CA THR A 115 4.88 14.87 -22.13
C THR A 115 6.26 15.25 -22.67
N LEU A 116 7.22 14.33 -22.58
CA LEU A 116 8.58 14.52 -23.09
C LEU A 116 8.64 14.22 -24.59
N LYS A 117 8.92 15.23 -25.41
CA LYS A 117 9.17 15.01 -26.85
C LYS A 117 10.51 14.30 -27.03
N LEU A 118 10.52 13.21 -27.81
CA LEU A 118 11.73 12.49 -28.22
C LEU A 118 11.95 12.69 -29.73
N GLY A 119 13.21 12.65 -30.16
CA GLY A 119 13.58 12.65 -31.59
C GLY A 119 14.19 13.98 -32.04
N THR A 120 14.23 14.22 -33.35
CA THR A 120 15.04 15.27 -34.01
C THR A 120 14.78 16.69 -33.49
N SER A 121 13.53 17.01 -33.13
CA SER A 121 13.13 18.32 -32.60
C SER A 121 12.79 18.28 -31.10
N GLY A 122 13.14 17.20 -30.41
CA GLY A 122 12.89 16.98 -28.98
C GLY A 122 14.18 16.62 -28.25
N ALA A 123 14.05 15.86 -27.16
CA ALA A 123 15.19 15.32 -26.44
C ALA A 123 15.98 14.32 -27.29
N GLN A 124 17.30 14.48 -27.27
CA GLN A 124 18.29 13.75 -28.04
C GLN A 124 19.08 12.78 -27.16
N SER A 125 19.88 11.92 -27.79
CA SER A 125 20.78 11.02 -27.06
C SER A 125 21.69 11.78 -26.10
N GLY A 126 21.75 11.34 -24.85
CA GLY A 126 22.52 11.99 -23.78
C GLY A 126 21.73 12.99 -22.94
N ASP A 127 20.52 13.38 -23.37
CA ASP A 127 19.68 14.29 -22.59
C ASP A 127 19.12 13.64 -21.32
N ILE A 128 18.98 14.46 -20.29
CA ILE A 128 18.37 14.11 -19.00
C ILE A 128 17.12 14.97 -18.81
N ALA A 129 16.00 14.30 -18.61
CA ALA A 129 14.71 14.91 -18.27
C ALA A 129 14.23 14.40 -16.91
N TYR A 130 13.98 15.32 -15.99
CA TYR A 130 13.39 15.02 -14.69
C TYR A 130 11.87 15.08 -14.74
N ILE A 131 11.24 14.35 -13.84
CA ILE A 131 9.85 14.57 -13.47
C ILE A 131 9.83 15.74 -12.45
N GLY A 132 8.95 16.72 -12.69
CA GLY A 132 8.79 17.95 -11.91
C GLY A 132 7.74 17.84 -10.80
N ASN A 133 7.47 18.96 -10.12
CA ASN A 133 6.56 19.05 -8.96
C ASN A 133 6.89 18.08 -7.81
N ASP A 134 8.19 17.87 -7.57
CA ASP A 134 8.74 16.93 -6.57
C ASP A 134 8.26 15.48 -6.74
N SER A 135 7.76 15.13 -7.94
CA SER A 135 7.36 13.78 -8.24
C SER A 135 8.51 12.97 -8.80
N SER A 136 8.57 11.75 -8.30
CA SER A 136 9.46 10.70 -8.76
C SER A 136 8.60 9.45 -8.93
N MET A 137 9.01 8.54 -9.80
CA MET A 137 8.41 7.22 -9.86
C MET A 137 8.87 6.42 -8.64
N LYS A 138 7.94 6.09 -7.76
CA LYS A 138 8.20 5.35 -6.52
C LYS A 138 8.00 3.83 -6.68
N TYR A 139 8.70 3.09 -5.85
CA TYR A 139 8.49 1.67 -5.62
C TYR A 139 7.44 1.49 -4.52
N ASP A 140 6.37 0.74 -4.80
CA ASP A 140 5.41 0.28 -3.80
C ASP A 140 6.07 -0.82 -2.96
N ALA A 141 6.56 -0.44 -1.79
CA ALA A 141 7.39 -1.33 -0.98
C ALA A 141 6.59 -2.41 -0.25
N ASN A 142 5.30 -2.17 -0.01
CA ASN A 142 4.43 -3.08 0.73
C ASN A 142 3.43 -3.84 -0.18
N GLY A 143 3.39 -3.51 -1.47
CA GLY A 143 2.59 -4.20 -2.49
C GLY A 143 1.09 -3.91 -2.38
N ASN A 144 0.68 -2.79 -1.77
CA ASN A 144 -0.72 -2.48 -1.56
C ASN A 144 -1.38 -1.67 -2.71
N GLY A 145 -0.64 -1.40 -3.78
CA GLY A 145 -1.11 -0.65 -4.94
C GLY A 145 -1.10 0.87 -4.73
N LYS A 146 -0.37 1.38 -3.73
CA LYS A 146 -0.18 2.81 -3.46
C LYS A 146 1.30 3.15 -3.47
N VAL A 147 1.58 4.44 -3.64
CA VAL A 147 2.93 5.00 -3.65
C VAL A 147 3.07 6.19 -2.67
N SER A 148 2.06 6.40 -1.83
CA SER A 148 2.03 7.45 -0.81
C SER A 148 2.51 6.99 0.58
N ASP A 149 2.82 5.71 0.78
CA ASP A 149 3.15 5.18 2.10
C ASP A 149 4.57 5.55 2.52
N SER A 150 4.82 5.55 3.83
CA SER A 150 6.12 5.93 4.42
C SER A 150 7.25 4.96 4.10
N VAL A 151 6.91 3.72 3.72
CA VAL A 151 7.85 2.67 3.31
C VAL A 151 8.21 2.76 1.83
N ASP A 152 7.39 3.46 1.03
CA ASP A 152 7.63 3.64 -0.39
C ASP A 152 8.80 4.58 -0.60
N TYR A 153 9.53 4.35 -1.69
CA TYR A 153 10.73 5.11 -1.98
C TYR A 153 10.85 5.41 -3.46
N THR A 154 11.50 6.52 -3.76
CA THR A 154 11.87 6.89 -5.13
C THR A 154 12.73 5.81 -5.76
N LEU A 155 12.25 5.23 -6.86
CA LEU A 155 13.03 4.32 -7.69
C LEU A 155 13.64 5.07 -8.88
N TYR A 156 12.88 5.99 -9.49
CA TYR A 156 13.38 6.81 -10.59
C TYR A 156 12.90 8.26 -10.51
N ASP A 157 13.81 9.20 -10.74
CA ASP A 157 13.57 10.65 -10.76
C ASP A 157 13.27 11.19 -12.17
N GLY A 158 13.50 10.38 -13.20
CA GLY A 158 13.33 10.81 -14.59
C GLY A 158 13.86 9.83 -15.63
N VAL A 159 14.16 10.35 -16.81
CA VAL A 159 14.62 9.62 -17.99
C VAL A 159 15.93 10.18 -18.55
N TYR A 160 16.87 9.28 -18.78
CA TYR A 160 18.05 9.48 -19.62
C TYR A 160 17.71 8.96 -21.03
N VAL A 161 17.86 9.81 -22.03
CA VAL A 161 17.56 9.45 -23.42
C VAL A 161 18.78 8.78 -24.02
N ALA A 162 18.71 7.46 -24.21
CA ALA A 162 19.81 6.68 -24.80
C ALA A 162 19.81 6.74 -26.33
N ASP A 163 18.63 6.80 -26.94
CA ASP A 163 18.43 7.05 -28.37
C ASP A 163 17.05 7.68 -28.58
N GLY A 164 17.01 9.00 -28.73
CA GLY A 164 15.74 9.73 -28.90
C GLY A 164 15.01 9.44 -30.21
N ILE A 165 15.73 9.06 -31.27
CA ILE A 165 15.15 8.80 -32.60
C ILE A 165 14.45 7.45 -32.60
N ASN A 166 15.11 6.45 -32.04
CA ASN A 166 14.57 5.09 -31.95
C ASN A 166 13.70 4.91 -30.70
N GLY A 167 13.69 5.84 -29.75
CA GLY A 167 12.88 5.76 -28.53
C GLY A 167 13.48 4.84 -27.47
N VAL A 168 14.80 4.73 -27.42
CA VAL A 168 15.50 3.99 -26.34
C VAL A 168 15.74 4.94 -25.18
N VAL A 169 15.24 4.57 -24.01
CA VAL A 169 15.37 5.36 -22.79
C VAL A 169 15.90 4.52 -21.65
N ARG A 170 16.47 5.15 -20.63
CA ARG A 170 16.77 4.55 -19.33
C ARG A 170 16.11 5.40 -18.27
N PHE A 171 15.40 4.79 -17.34
CA PHE A 171 14.94 5.50 -16.16
C PHE A 171 16.09 5.61 -15.18
N PHE A 172 16.18 6.73 -14.45
CA PHE A 172 17.32 6.95 -13.56
C PHE A 172 16.91 7.33 -12.15
N ASN A 173 17.69 6.91 -11.17
CA ASN A 173 17.74 7.51 -9.84
C ASN A 173 18.91 8.50 -9.79
N ASP A 174 18.64 9.77 -9.49
CA ASP A 174 19.67 10.79 -9.22
C ASP A 174 19.97 10.76 -7.73
N ILE A 175 21.09 10.15 -7.36
CA ILE A 175 21.40 9.97 -5.95
C ILE A 175 21.64 11.30 -5.24
N GLY A 176 21.98 12.38 -5.97
CA GLY A 176 22.15 13.72 -5.43
C GLY A 176 20.84 14.36 -4.98
N LYS A 177 19.75 14.14 -5.73
CA LYS A 177 18.39 14.56 -5.34
C LYS A 177 17.86 13.78 -4.14
N ASN A 178 18.30 12.53 -3.97
CA ASN A 178 17.84 11.63 -2.92
C ASN A 178 18.68 11.73 -1.62
N LYS A 179 19.28 12.90 -1.35
CA LYS A 179 20.04 13.17 -0.13
C LYS A 179 19.14 13.14 1.13
N VAL A 180 19.69 12.62 2.23
CA VAL A 180 19.04 12.63 3.54
C VAL A 180 19.31 13.99 4.20
N SER A 181 18.31 14.86 4.26
CA SER A 181 18.44 16.27 4.62
C SER A 181 19.29 16.56 5.86
N ASP A 182 19.11 15.84 6.97
CA ASP A 182 19.87 16.08 8.21
C ASP A 182 21.26 15.43 8.22
N PHE A 183 21.58 14.61 7.24
CA PHE A 183 22.84 13.87 7.10
C PHE A 183 23.50 14.11 5.74
N SER A 184 23.33 15.30 5.19
CA SER A 184 23.96 15.72 3.94
C SER A 184 24.11 17.24 3.88
N THR A 185 25.04 17.68 3.04
CA THR A 185 25.19 19.06 2.59
C THR A 185 23.95 19.51 1.82
N SER A 186 23.63 20.82 1.83
CA SER A 186 22.35 21.35 1.32
C SER A 186 22.37 21.74 -0.17
N THR A 187 23.36 21.29 -0.94
CA THR A 187 23.40 21.52 -2.39
C THR A 187 22.89 20.29 -3.13
N ASP A 188 21.78 20.43 -3.87
CA ASP A 188 20.97 19.32 -4.38
C ASP A 188 21.66 18.43 -5.44
N THR A 189 22.78 18.87 -6.01
CA THR A 189 23.41 18.17 -7.14
C THR A 189 24.86 17.76 -6.93
N ASN A 190 25.57 18.39 -5.99
CA ASN A 190 26.97 18.08 -5.73
C ASN A 190 27.12 17.10 -4.58
N LEU A 191 27.58 15.89 -4.89
CA LEU A 191 27.91 14.89 -3.87
C LEU A 191 29.20 15.27 -3.14
N VAL A 192 29.17 15.24 -1.82
CA VAL A 192 30.32 15.49 -0.94
C VAL A 192 30.60 14.22 -0.14
N THR A 193 31.87 13.92 0.12
CA THR A 193 32.21 12.81 1.04
C THR A 193 31.55 13.07 2.41
N GLY A 194 30.93 12.05 3.01
CA GLY A 194 30.12 12.16 4.23
C GLY A 194 28.62 12.40 3.98
N ASP A 195 28.23 12.87 2.78
CA ASP A 195 26.81 12.97 2.42
C ASP A 195 26.15 11.60 2.43
N VAL A 196 24.91 11.56 2.93
CA VAL A 196 24.07 10.36 2.90
C VAL A 196 22.98 10.52 1.86
N VAL A 197 22.83 9.50 1.03
CA VAL A 197 21.83 9.38 -0.03
C VAL A 197 20.95 8.15 0.23
N LYS A 198 19.72 8.18 -0.29
CA LYS A 198 18.82 7.03 -0.33
C LYS A 198 18.88 6.36 -1.70
N ILE A 199 19.13 5.06 -1.71
CA ILE A 199 19.10 4.23 -2.91
C ILE A 199 18.21 3.03 -2.59
N LYS A 200 17.11 2.87 -3.34
CA LYS A 200 16.10 1.84 -3.09
C LYS A 200 15.65 1.77 -1.61
N GLY A 201 15.39 2.93 -1.01
CA GLY A 201 14.98 3.07 0.39
C GLY A 201 16.11 2.89 1.43
N ALA A 202 17.21 2.22 1.08
CA ALA A 202 18.38 2.06 1.95
C ALA A 202 19.29 3.29 1.93
N LYS A 203 20.02 3.51 3.03
CA LYS A 203 20.85 4.71 3.24
C LYS A 203 22.32 4.39 3.06
N TYR A 204 22.99 5.15 2.20
CA TYR A 204 24.41 5.00 1.89
C TYR A 204 25.11 6.33 2.04
N ALA A 205 26.33 6.32 2.56
CA ALA A 205 27.15 7.52 2.65
C ALA A 205 28.26 7.48 1.61
N ILE A 206 28.56 8.63 1.02
CA ILE A 206 29.70 8.79 0.12
C ILE A 206 30.98 8.73 0.95
N THR A 207 31.86 7.77 0.66
CA THR A 207 33.09 7.53 1.43
C THR A 207 34.35 8.05 0.74
N SER A 208 34.33 8.18 -0.59
CA SER A 208 35.39 8.80 -1.38
C SER A 208 34.89 9.38 -2.70
N LYS A 209 35.41 10.54 -3.08
CA LYS A 209 35.36 11.13 -4.44
C LYS A 209 36.77 11.44 -4.97
N SER A 210 37.82 10.85 -4.41
CA SER A 210 39.22 11.17 -4.77
C SER A 210 39.51 10.97 -6.27
N ASN A 211 38.84 9.99 -6.87
CA ASN A 211 38.99 9.61 -8.26
C ASN A 211 37.77 10.05 -9.10
N TRP A 212 37.04 11.07 -8.66
CA TRP A 212 35.84 11.52 -9.38
C TRP A 212 36.14 11.88 -10.83
N ALA A 213 37.28 12.53 -11.09
CA ALA A 213 37.70 12.93 -12.44
C ALA A 213 37.90 11.75 -13.41
N SER A 214 38.13 10.53 -12.89
CA SER A 214 38.20 9.29 -13.66
C SER A 214 36.90 8.48 -13.62
N GLY A 215 35.79 9.09 -13.19
CA GLY A 215 34.48 8.44 -13.14
C GLY A 215 34.32 7.47 -11.97
N GLU A 216 35.00 7.69 -10.84
CA GLU A 216 34.93 6.80 -9.67
C GLU A 216 34.37 7.50 -8.42
N ILE A 217 33.55 6.76 -7.69
CA ILE A 217 33.02 7.16 -6.37
C ILE A 217 32.86 5.94 -5.48
N SER A 218 33.14 6.10 -4.19
CA SER A 218 32.93 5.05 -3.20
C SER A 218 31.79 5.41 -2.26
N LEU A 219 31.02 4.40 -1.88
CA LEU A 219 29.92 4.52 -0.93
C LEU A 219 29.80 3.27 -0.07
N GLY A 220 29.16 3.39 1.09
CA GLY A 220 28.87 2.24 1.94
C GLY A 220 27.61 2.46 2.79
N PRO A 221 27.01 1.38 3.34
CA PRO A 221 25.85 1.48 4.21
C PRO A 221 26.09 2.47 5.37
N ALA A 222 25.13 3.37 5.58
CA ALA A 222 25.28 4.47 6.52
C ALA A 222 24.54 4.19 7.84
N MET A 223 25.27 4.19 8.94
CA MET A 223 24.69 4.31 10.28
C MET A 223 24.60 5.78 10.66
N LEU A 224 23.38 6.26 10.91
CA LEU A 224 23.09 7.67 11.19
C LEU A 224 22.84 7.90 12.67
N ARG A 225 23.45 8.93 13.24
CA ARG A 225 23.23 9.32 14.64
C ARG A 225 23.15 10.83 14.77
N THR A 226 22.08 11.29 15.39
CA THR A 226 21.98 12.66 15.89
C THR A 226 22.38 12.64 17.36
N VAL A 227 23.41 13.40 17.72
CA VAL A 227 23.94 13.47 19.09
C VAL A 227 23.56 14.83 19.65
N SER A 228 22.67 14.83 20.64
CA SER A 228 22.20 16.05 21.29
C SER A 228 23.05 16.38 22.50
N TYR A 229 23.26 17.67 22.73
CA TYR A 229 23.81 18.20 23.96
C TYR A 229 22.89 17.86 25.13
N SER A 230 23.45 17.31 26.21
CA SER A 230 22.68 16.83 27.36
C SER A 230 22.73 17.74 28.58
N GLY A 231 23.61 18.76 28.59
CA GLY A 231 23.83 19.58 29.79
C GLY A 231 24.61 18.90 30.91
N THR A 232 25.09 17.67 30.67
CA THR A 232 25.86 16.88 31.65
C THR A 232 27.36 16.89 31.35
N SER A 233 28.17 16.48 32.32
CA SER A 233 29.60 16.34 32.10
C SER A 233 29.92 15.17 31.14
N PRO A 234 30.95 15.29 30.29
CA PRO A 234 31.38 14.22 29.39
C PRO A 234 31.73 12.94 30.15
N SER A 235 30.99 11.86 29.89
CA SER A 235 31.28 10.52 30.42
C SER A 235 30.72 9.43 29.52
N SER A 236 31.29 8.22 29.59
CA SER A 236 30.74 7.04 28.89
C SER A 236 29.31 6.69 29.34
N GLY A 237 28.93 7.04 30.57
CA GLY A 237 27.58 6.84 31.09
C GLY A 237 26.55 7.76 30.44
N ASN A 238 26.96 8.98 30.07
CA ASN A 238 26.09 9.98 29.45
C ASN A 238 26.19 9.98 27.91
N ALA A 239 27.10 9.19 27.33
CA ALA A 239 27.35 9.15 25.89
C ALA A 239 26.30 8.31 25.13
N LEU A 240 25.94 8.76 23.92
CA LEU A 240 25.06 8.03 23.01
C LEU A 240 25.76 6.80 22.47
N VAL A 241 25.10 5.64 22.54
CA VAL A 241 25.60 4.39 21.94
C VAL A 241 25.49 4.45 20.41
N ILE A 242 26.61 4.20 19.74
CA ILE A 242 26.66 4.09 18.28
C ILE A 242 26.39 2.64 17.87
N THR A 243 27.30 1.73 18.23
CA THR A 243 27.19 0.30 17.97
C THR A 243 28.14 -0.46 18.90
N GLY A 244 27.73 -1.63 19.38
CA GLY A 244 28.49 -2.39 20.36
C GLY A 244 28.89 -1.53 21.57
N GLY A 245 30.19 -1.51 21.88
CA GLY A 245 30.75 -0.69 22.97
C GLY A 245 31.13 0.75 22.59
N TYR A 246 30.94 1.18 21.33
CA TYR A 246 31.35 2.51 20.88
C TYR A 246 30.28 3.54 21.17
N LYS A 247 30.68 4.66 21.79
CA LYS A 247 29.79 5.76 22.17
C LYS A 247 30.39 7.11 21.84
N VAL A 248 29.52 8.11 21.69
CA VAL A 248 29.91 9.51 21.49
C VAL A 248 29.11 10.43 22.41
N PHE A 249 29.78 11.42 22.97
CA PHE A 249 29.18 12.48 23.76
C PHE A 249 29.40 13.81 23.04
N TYR A 250 28.36 14.65 22.99
CA TYR A 250 28.44 16.00 22.44
C TYR A 250 28.30 17.02 23.57
N ASP A 251 29.35 17.81 23.76
CA ASP A 251 29.38 18.94 24.68
C ASP A 251 29.40 20.26 23.92
N VAL A 252 28.76 21.27 24.48
CA VAL A 252 28.74 22.62 23.90
C VAL A 252 28.97 23.65 24.98
N SER A 253 30.02 24.46 24.81
CA SER A 253 30.20 25.67 25.59
C SER A 253 29.77 26.90 24.79
N ASN A 254 29.16 27.87 25.48
CA ASN A 254 28.66 29.12 24.89
C ASN A 254 27.71 28.89 23.70
N ALA A 255 26.80 27.92 23.81
CA ALA A 255 25.88 27.49 22.74
C ALA A 255 25.07 28.63 22.09
N ASN A 256 24.73 29.65 22.88
CA ASN A 256 23.92 30.80 22.46
C ASN A 256 24.76 32.02 22.03
N SER A 257 26.08 31.87 21.93
CA SER A 257 26.96 32.94 21.45
C SER A 257 27.20 32.82 19.95
N THR A 258 27.60 33.93 19.32
CA THR A 258 27.97 33.97 17.90
C THR A 258 29.08 32.95 17.56
N ASN A 259 29.97 32.66 18.52
CA ASN A 259 31.06 31.70 18.40
C ASN A 259 31.07 30.73 19.61
N GLY A 260 30.23 29.71 19.55
CA GLY A 260 30.24 28.62 20.53
C GLY A 260 31.42 27.66 20.31
N THR A 261 31.69 26.78 21.26
CA THR A 261 32.63 25.66 21.05
C THR A 261 31.90 24.34 21.20
N GLY A 262 32.00 23.48 20.20
CA GLY A 262 31.52 22.10 20.25
C GLY A 262 32.67 21.14 20.53
N ALA A 263 32.42 20.11 21.32
CA ALA A 263 33.36 19.03 21.59
C ALA A 263 32.69 17.67 21.46
N LEU A 264 33.30 16.77 20.69
CA LEU A 264 32.88 15.38 20.56
C LEU A 264 33.84 14.48 21.30
N SER A 265 33.37 13.84 22.37
CA SER A 265 34.16 12.87 23.14
C SER A 265 33.77 11.44 22.76
N PHE A 266 34.75 10.62 22.41
CA PHE A 266 34.57 9.25 21.94
C PHE A 266 34.97 8.25 23.01
N TYR A 267 34.17 7.19 23.16
CA TYR A 267 34.41 6.10 24.10
C TYR A 267 34.31 4.76 23.37
N GLY A 268 35.18 3.83 23.72
CA GLY A 268 35.14 2.43 23.30
C GLY A 268 34.71 1.52 24.46
N SER A 269 34.78 0.21 24.22
CA SER A 269 34.47 -0.82 25.22
C SER A 269 35.40 -0.76 26.45
N THR A 270 36.64 -0.29 26.26
CA THR A 270 37.69 -0.25 27.30
C THR A 270 37.88 1.12 27.93
N GLY A 271 37.17 2.17 27.49
CA GLY A 271 37.26 3.50 28.08
C GLY A 271 37.24 4.65 27.06
N TYR A 272 37.76 5.80 27.47
CA TYR A 272 37.85 7.00 26.64
C TYR A 272 38.89 6.83 25.51
N LEU A 273 38.52 7.27 24.30
CA LEU A 273 39.38 7.16 23.11
C LEU A 273 40.01 8.51 22.73
N GLY A 274 39.25 9.59 22.79
CA GLY A 274 39.72 10.92 22.40
C GLY A 274 38.59 11.92 22.25
N SER A 275 38.95 13.19 22.01
CA SER A 275 37.98 14.26 21.80
C SER A 275 38.38 15.14 20.62
N TYR A 276 37.38 15.65 19.92
CA TYR A 276 37.54 16.58 18.81
C TYR A 276 36.76 17.86 19.08
N THR A 277 37.46 18.99 19.08
CA THR A 277 36.88 20.31 19.35
C THR A 277 36.82 21.15 18.08
N PHE A 278 35.80 22.00 17.99
CA PHE A 278 35.60 22.91 16.87
C PHE A 278 34.84 24.15 17.31
N THR A 279 35.02 25.25 16.58
CA THR A 279 34.26 26.47 16.77
C THR A 279 32.94 26.37 16.02
N ILE A 280 31.83 26.65 16.70
CA ILE A 280 30.49 26.73 16.13
C ILE A 280 30.24 28.18 15.75
N ASN A 281 30.09 28.44 14.45
CA ASN A 281 29.83 29.77 13.94
C ASN A 281 28.32 29.90 13.68
N ASN A 282 27.66 30.64 14.56
CA ASN A 282 26.25 30.97 14.44
C ASN A 282 26.12 32.27 13.64
N GLY A 283 25.80 32.19 12.33
CA GLY A 283 25.75 33.36 11.46
C GLY A 283 24.72 33.27 10.33
N GLY A 284 23.59 33.96 10.52
CA GLY A 284 22.70 34.50 9.47
C GLY A 284 21.57 33.60 8.96
N ASN A 285 20.37 33.67 9.57
CA ASN A 285 19.03 33.23 9.09
C ASN A 285 18.89 31.85 8.41
N GLY A 286 19.86 30.94 8.58
CA GLY A 286 19.83 29.59 8.03
C GLY A 286 19.27 28.54 9.00
N LYS A 287 18.85 27.40 8.47
CA LYS A 287 18.32 26.24 9.23
C LYS A 287 19.38 25.52 10.09
N TYR A 288 20.68 25.69 9.81
CA TYR A 288 21.80 24.94 10.41
C TYR A 288 23.01 25.86 10.68
N ALA A 289 23.89 25.50 11.62
CA ALA A 289 25.15 26.22 11.87
C ALA A 289 26.32 25.68 11.06
N ASN A 290 27.38 26.47 10.98
CA ASN A 290 28.66 26.09 10.40
C ASN A 290 29.67 25.77 11.51
N ALA A 291 30.68 24.96 11.20
CA ALA A 291 31.78 24.67 12.12
C ALA A 291 33.14 24.94 11.47
N THR A 292 34.09 25.45 12.25
CA THR A 292 35.46 25.75 11.80
C THR A 292 36.53 25.24 12.77
N VAL A 293 37.74 25.02 12.25
CA VAL A 293 38.97 24.78 13.03
C VAL A 293 40.07 25.66 12.46
N GLY A 294 40.72 26.47 13.29
CA GLY A 294 41.74 27.43 12.84
C GLY A 294 41.21 28.42 11.78
N GLY A 295 39.92 28.77 11.84
CA GLY A 295 39.24 29.62 10.87
C GLY A 295 38.83 28.95 9.56
N SER A 296 39.22 27.69 9.31
CA SER A 296 38.84 26.94 8.11
C SER A 296 37.54 26.16 8.33
N ALA A 297 36.61 26.20 7.36
CA ALA A 297 35.36 25.46 7.42
C ALA A 297 35.61 23.94 7.44
N ILE A 298 34.95 23.25 8.37
CA ILE A 298 34.94 21.80 8.46
C ILE A 298 33.53 21.23 8.25
N VAL A 299 32.50 22.05 8.49
CA VAL A 299 31.10 21.72 8.23
C VAL A 299 30.38 22.99 7.76
N ASP A 300 29.76 22.93 6.60
CA ASP A 300 28.87 23.96 6.05
C ASP A 300 27.90 23.37 5.02
N ASN A 301 27.29 24.20 4.18
CA ASN A 301 26.37 23.77 3.12
C ASN A 301 27.03 22.98 1.97
N THR A 302 28.36 22.86 1.96
CA THR A 302 29.18 22.22 0.91
C THR A 302 30.28 21.31 1.45
N THR A 303 30.51 21.28 2.76
CA THR A 303 31.66 20.62 3.39
C THR A 303 31.20 19.73 4.55
N THR A 304 31.82 18.57 4.68
CA THR A 304 31.75 17.70 5.87
C THR A 304 33.14 17.36 6.37
N LYS A 305 33.26 16.81 7.59
CA LYS A 305 34.55 16.44 8.18
C LYS A 305 34.66 14.95 8.47
N LYS A 306 35.62 14.28 7.85
CA LYS A 306 36.08 12.93 8.25
C LYS A 306 36.96 13.03 9.51
N LEU A 307 36.44 12.57 10.65
CA LEU A 307 37.06 12.72 11.97
C LEU A 307 38.20 11.75 12.20
N ASN A 308 38.06 10.50 11.79
CA ASN A 308 39.09 9.47 11.96
C ASN A 308 40.25 9.57 10.96
N SER A 309 40.42 10.72 10.33
CA SER A 309 41.58 11.10 9.51
C SER A 309 42.24 12.40 10.02
N VAL A 310 41.78 12.92 11.16
CA VAL A 310 42.35 14.10 11.81
C VAL A 310 43.63 13.73 12.53
N SER A 311 44.71 14.46 12.24
CA SER A 311 45.97 14.32 12.98
C SER A 311 45.77 14.62 14.46
N GLY A 312 46.24 13.74 15.34
CA GLY A 312 46.11 13.88 16.80
C GLY A 312 44.83 13.28 17.41
N LEU A 313 43.86 12.82 16.61
CA LEU A 313 42.69 12.08 17.10
C LEU A 313 42.86 10.58 16.84
N ASN A 314 43.26 9.82 17.87
CA ASN A 314 43.35 8.36 17.78
C ASN A 314 42.07 7.72 18.35
N LEU A 315 41.29 7.07 17.49
CA LEU A 315 40.06 6.38 17.89
C LEU A 315 40.24 4.86 18.01
N GLY A 316 41.48 4.36 18.01
CA GLY A 316 41.82 2.94 18.08
C GLY A 316 41.04 2.10 17.06
N ASP A 317 40.56 0.95 17.50
CA ASP A 317 39.78 0.02 16.67
C ASP A 317 38.52 0.65 16.07
N PHE A 318 37.92 1.63 16.74
CA PHE A 318 36.77 2.36 16.20
C PHE A 318 37.14 3.12 14.93
N GLY A 319 38.26 3.86 15.00
CA GLY A 319 38.81 4.62 13.89
C GLY A 319 39.34 3.73 12.77
N SER A 320 39.80 2.52 13.08
CA SER A 320 40.25 1.51 12.10
C SER A 320 39.08 0.83 11.40
N LYS A 321 37.99 0.54 12.11
CA LYS A 321 36.82 -0.15 11.54
C LYS A 321 35.87 0.74 10.76
N TYR A 322 35.65 1.98 11.20
CA TYR A 322 34.64 2.87 10.59
C TYR A 322 35.26 4.07 9.89
N ASN A 323 34.65 4.56 8.82
CA ASN A 323 34.76 5.96 8.41
C ASN A 323 33.75 6.77 9.25
N ILE A 324 34.20 7.86 9.87
CA ILE A 324 33.40 8.64 10.82
C ILE A 324 33.34 10.08 10.33
N TYR A 325 32.13 10.56 10.02
CA TYR A 325 31.89 11.90 9.50
C TYR A 325 31.05 12.73 10.45
N LEU A 326 31.48 13.98 10.67
CA LEU A 326 30.63 15.05 11.18
C LEU A 326 30.05 15.79 9.98
N VAL A 327 28.72 15.84 9.87
CA VAL A 327 28.04 16.25 8.63
C VAL A 327 27.27 17.54 8.77
N LYS A 328 26.58 17.74 9.90
CA LYS A 328 25.71 18.90 10.11
C LYS A 328 25.56 19.17 11.59
N LEU A 329 25.20 20.41 11.93
CA LEU A 329 24.95 20.81 13.30
C LEU A 329 23.83 21.86 13.37
N SER A 330 23.11 21.86 14.48
CA SER A 330 22.06 22.82 14.74
C SER A 330 22.59 24.24 14.89
N ASN A 331 21.82 25.23 14.46
CA ASN A 331 22.08 26.63 14.78
C ASN A 331 21.72 26.98 16.24
N SER A 332 22.07 28.18 16.69
CA SER A 332 21.73 28.70 18.02
C SER A 332 20.25 28.96 18.28
N THR A 333 19.35 28.71 17.32
CA THR A 333 17.90 28.91 17.51
C THR A 333 17.21 27.67 18.09
N VAL A 334 17.89 26.52 18.13
CA VAL A 334 17.35 25.32 18.78
C VAL A 334 17.68 25.33 20.28
N THR A 335 16.73 24.89 21.10
CA THR A 335 16.88 24.83 22.56
C THR A 335 17.86 23.75 23.02
N THR A 336 18.01 22.68 22.24
CA THR A 336 18.94 21.59 22.51
C THR A 336 19.86 21.43 21.30
N PRO A 337 21.09 21.98 21.36
CA PRO A 337 22.06 21.85 20.28
C PRO A 337 22.33 20.38 19.93
N TRP A 338 22.56 20.09 18.66
CA TRP A 338 22.84 18.74 18.20
C TRP A 338 23.82 18.72 17.02
N VAL A 339 24.45 17.57 16.82
CA VAL A 339 25.22 17.24 15.62
C VAL A 339 24.70 15.99 14.93
N SER A 340 24.79 15.96 13.61
CA SER A 340 24.55 14.76 12.79
C SER A 340 25.89 14.12 12.44
N MET A 341 26.00 12.85 12.79
CA MET A 341 27.17 12.02 12.53
C MET A 341 26.80 10.80 11.69
N VAL A 342 27.75 10.40 10.84
CA VAL A 342 27.61 9.27 9.92
C VAL A 342 28.78 8.31 10.12
N PHE A 343 28.46 7.03 10.27
CA PHE A 343 29.43 5.96 10.45
C PHE A 343 29.25 4.93 9.35
N VAL A 344 30.35 4.56 8.68
CA VAL A 344 30.34 3.57 7.59
C VAL A 344 31.39 2.51 7.89
N ASP A 345 31.00 1.25 7.92
CA ASP A 345 31.95 0.15 8.10
C ASP A 345 32.85 0.07 6.86
N LYS A 346 34.17 0.18 7.04
CA LYS A 346 35.11 0.23 5.92
C LYS A 346 35.07 -1.05 5.08
N ASP A 347 34.81 -2.19 5.71
CA ASP A 347 34.78 -3.50 5.05
C ASP A 347 33.55 -3.67 4.14
N THR A 348 32.57 -2.78 4.28
CA THR A 348 31.31 -2.79 3.50
C THR A 348 31.27 -1.72 2.41
N THR A 349 32.37 -0.97 2.24
CA THR A 349 32.44 0.07 1.21
C THR A 349 32.65 -0.54 -0.17
N ALA A 350 31.97 0.02 -1.16
CA ALA A 350 32.10 -0.37 -2.55
C ALA A 350 32.47 0.87 -3.38
N THR A 351 33.42 0.69 -4.29
CA THR A 351 33.73 1.67 -5.34
C THR A 351 32.93 1.30 -6.57
N VAL A 352 32.32 2.32 -7.18
CA VAL A 352 31.62 2.21 -8.45
C VAL A 352 32.31 3.08 -9.49
N THR A 353 32.40 2.54 -10.70
CA THR A 353 33.00 3.18 -11.88
C THR A 353 31.92 3.57 -12.88
N ASP A 354 32.20 4.58 -13.71
CA ASP A 354 31.30 4.98 -14.79
C ASP A 354 31.04 3.81 -15.75
N GLY A 355 29.78 3.61 -16.13
CA GLY A 355 29.34 2.49 -16.97
C GLY A 355 29.19 1.15 -16.25
N GLN A 356 29.49 1.05 -14.94
CA GLN A 356 29.42 -0.22 -14.22
C GLN A 356 27.99 -0.79 -14.20
N SER A 357 27.84 -2.01 -14.74
CA SER A 357 26.56 -2.71 -14.77
C SER A 357 26.19 -3.36 -13.44
N GLY A 358 24.90 -3.49 -13.16
CA GLY A 358 24.39 -4.26 -12.02
C GLY A 358 24.56 -3.61 -10.64
N PHE A 359 25.17 -2.43 -10.56
CA PHE A 359 25.44 -1.77 -9.29
C PHE A 359 24.12 -1.46 -8.56
N MET A 360 23.98 -1.99 -7.34
CA MET A 360 22.77 -1.90 -6.51
C MET A 360 21.48 -2.37 -7.23
N GLY A 361 21.63 -3.28 -8.20
CA GLY A 361 20.53 -3.82 -8.99
C GLY A 361 19.95 -2.81 -9.99
N TYR A 362 20.75 -1.84 -10.44
CA TYR A 362 20.47 -1.00 -11.60
C TYR A 362 21.25 -1.53 -12.81
N GLY A 363 20.78 -1.23 -14.02
CA GLY A 363 21.39 -1.69 -15.26
C GLY A 363 22.77 -1.08 -15.52
N ALA A 364 22.98 0.19 -15.13
CA ALA A 364 24.29 0.85 -15.22
C ALA A 364 24.43 2.01 -14.21
N ALA A 365 25.63 2.26 -13.72
CA ALA A 365 25.99 3.52 -13.08
C ALA A 365 26.51 4.51 -14.13
N TRP A 366 26.10 5.77 -14.04
CA TRP A 366 26.61 6.86 -14.88
C TRP A 366 27.14 7.98 -14.00
N ILE A 367 28.39 8.38 -14.20
CA ILE A 367 29.10 9.36 -13.37
C ILE A 367 29.58 10.50 -14.27
N ASN A 368 29.01 11.69 -14.10
CA ASN A 368 29.44 12.85 -14.87
C ASN A 368 30.66 13.51 -14.21
N HIS A 369 31.83 13.19 -14.75
CA HIS A 369 33.12 13.64 -14.25
C HIS A 369 33.72 14.88 -14.96
N GLY A 370 33.00 15.52 -15.91
CA GLY A 370 33.39 16.82 -16.47
C GLY A 370 32.67 17.23 -17.77
N GLY A 371 32.73 18.54 -18.12
CA GLY A 371 32.42 19.06 -19.47
C GLY A 371 31.07 19.75 -19.72
N SER A 372 30.19 19.89 -18.71
CA SER A 372 28.86 20.52 -18.90
C SER A 372 28.27 21.07 -17.59
N SER A 373 27.15 21.81 -17.67
CA SER A 373 26.35 22.33 -16.53
C SER A 373 25.76 21.24 -15.62
N THR A 374 25.92 19.96 -15.98
CA THR A 374 25.49 18.80 -15.20
C THR A 374 26.65 18.06 -14.51
N SER A 375 27.86 18.65 -14.50
CA SER A 375 29.04 18.09 -13.81
C SER A 375 28.76 17.81 -12.33
N GLY A 376 29.25 16.68 -11.81
CA GLY A 376 29.13 16.35 -10.38
C GLY A 376 27.97 15.42 -10.00
N LYS A 377 27.20 14.95 -10.99
CA LYS A 377 26.08 14.01 -10.82
C LYS A 377 26.51 12.55 -10.92
N MET A 378 25.82 11.70 -10.18
CA MET A 378 25.81 10.26 -10.38
C MET A 378 24.37 9.81 -10.54
N LEU A 379 24.12 9.07 -11.62
CA LEU A 379 22.82 8.47 -11.92
C LEU A 379 22.94 6.95 -11.85
N LEU A 380 21.92 6.31 -11.31
CA LEU A 380 21.74 4.87 -11.39
C LEU A 380 20.66 4.57 -12.42
N LEU A 381 21.04 4.02 -13.56
CA LEU A 381 20.21 3.84 -14.74
C LEU A 381 19.59 2.45 -14.75
N SER A 382 18.31 2.34 -15.11
CA SER A 382 17.68 1.08 -15.45
C SER A 382 18.36 0.42 -16.65
N ASP A 383 18.01 -0.84 -16.91
CA ASP A 383 18.23 -1.43 -18.22
C ASP A 383 17.58 -0.58 -19.34
N PRO A 384 18.13 -0.61 -20.56
CA PRO A 384 17.58 0.18 -21.65
C PRO A 384 16.19 -0.33 -22.00
N LEU A 385 15.24 0.59 -22.10
CA LEU A 385 13.87 0.30 -22.45
C LEU A 385 13.58 0.86 -23.84
N GLN A 386 13.21 -0.04 -24.75
CA GLN A 386 12.78 0.31 -26.09
C GLN A 386 11.30 0.70 -26.07
N LEU A 387 11.01 1.97 -26.35
CA LEU A 387 9.65 2.45 -26.51
C LEU A 387 9.19 2.22 -27.95
N VAL A 388 8.02 1.59 -28.11
CA VAL A 388 7.41 1.39 -29.43
C VAL A 388 6.44 2.54 -29.71
N LYS A 389 6.53 3.16 -30.89
CA LYS A 389 5.62 4.25 -31.29
C LYS A 389 4.17 3.76 -31.27
N GLY A 390 3.32 4.49 -30.55
CA GLY A 390 1.91 4.14 -30.31
C GLY A 390 1.70 3.10 -29.21
N GLY A 391 2.77 2.47 -28.72
CA GLY A 391 2.74 1.46 -27.67
C GLY A 391 2.84 2.04 -26.27
N ALA A 392 2.57 1.17 -25.30
CA ALA A 392 2.78 1.39 -23.88
C ALA A 392 3.58 0.23 -23.30
N VAL A 393 4.37 0.49 -22.26
CA VAL A 393 5.22 -0.49 -21.58
C VAL A 393 5.30 -0.17 -20.10
N ASP A 394 5.31 -1.20 -19.26
CA ASP A 394 5.47 -1.03 -17.83
C ASP A 394 6.87 -0.52 -17.49
N VAL A 395 6.93 0.46 -16.58
CA VAL A 395 8.19 0.97 -16.06
C VAL A 395 8.74 -0.05 -15.05
N PRO A 396 9.95 -0.61 -15.28
CA PRO A 396 10.44 -1.77 -14.52
C PRO A 396 10.47 -1.54 -13.01
N GLY A 397 9.85 -2.45 -12.27
CA GLY A 397 9.82 -2.43 -10.81
C GLY A 397 8.87 -1.39 -10.22
N THR A 398 7.89 -0.89 -10.97
CA THR A 398 6.97 0.15 -10.47
C THR A 398 5.53 -0.09 -10.89
N LEU A 399 4.62 0.74 -10.37
CA LEU A 399 3.22 0.80 -10.78
C LEU A 399 2.97 1.75 -11.98
N TYR A 400 4.02 2.24 -12.64
CA TYR A 400 3.89 3.20 -13.73
C TYR A 400 3.91 2.54 -15.11
N GLU A 401 3.21 3.17 -16.05
CA GLU A 401 3.22 2.82 -17.47
C GLU A 401 3.82 3.98 -18.28
N ALA A 402 4.73 3.66 -19.18
CA ALA A 402 5.31 4.58 -20.15
C ALA A 402 4.65 4.40 -21.52
N LYS A 403 4.06 5.47 -22.05
CA LYS A 403 3.41 5.48 -23.37
C LYS A 403 4.14 6.42 -24.31
N TYR A 404 4.59 5.90 -25.45
CA TYR A 404 5.26 6.71 -26.47
C TYR A 404 4.33 7.03 -27.63
N SER A 405 3.72 8.22 -27.59
CA SER A 405 2.82 8.69 -28.63
C SER A 405 3.57 9.43 -29.74
N PRO A 406 3.25 9.17 -31.03
CA PRO A 406 3.84 9.91 -32.15
C PRO A 406 3.56 11.42 -32.10
N THR A 407 2.39 11.83 -31.62
CA THR A 407 1.97 13.23 -31.57
C THR A 407 2.31 13.90 -30.24
N ARG A 408 2.27 13.13 -29.14
CA ARG A 408 2.46 13.68 -27.78
C ARG A 408 3.86 13.48 -27.23
N GLY A 409 4.64 12.49 -27.66
CA GLY A 409 5.91 12.12 -27.04
C GLY A 409 5.73 11.07 -25.95
N LEU A 410 6.76 10.87 -25.12
CA LEU A 410 6.73 10.00 -23.95
C LEU A 410 5.86 10.61 -22.85
N ASN A 411 4.86 9.85 -22.41
CA ASN A 411 4.04 10.15 -21.23
C ASN A 411 4.20 9.04 -20.20
N ILE A 412 4.26 9.39 -18.92
CA ILE A 412 4.26 8.42 -17.82
C ILE A 412 2.95 8.56 -17.07
N LYS A 413 2.35 7.44 -16.70
CA LYS A 413 1.12 7.40 -15.90
C LYS A 413 1.27 6.45 -14.74
N LEU A 414 0.76 6.82 -13.56
CA LEU A 414 0.54 5.90 -12.46
C LEU A 414 -0.68 5.03 -12.79
N LYS A 415 -0.53 3.71 -12.78
CA LYS A 415 -1.65 2.78 -12.90
C LYS A 415 -2.37 2.70 -11.56
N ILE A 416 -3.64 3.08 -11.56
CA ILE A 416 -4.49 3.06 -10.39
C ILE A 416 -5.61 2.06 -10.62
N ASP A 417 -5.67 1.08 -9.73
CA ASP A 417 -6.79 0.15 -9.65
C ASP A 417 -7.75 0.61 -8.56
N LYS A 418 -9.04 0.62 -8.89
CA LYS A 418 -10.12 0.80 -7.93
C LYS A 418 -11.06 -0.37 -8.04
N SER A 419 -11.57 -0.81 -6.90
CA SER A 419 -12.50 -1.92 -6.79
C SER A 419 -13.80 -1.46 -6.12
N GLN A 420 -14.93 -1.90 -6.64
CA GLN A 420 -16.24 -1.77 -5.99
C GLN A 420 -17.08 -3.01 -6.28
N PRO A 421 -18.00 -3.39 -5.38
CA PRO A 421 -18.96 -4.46 -5.67
C PRO A 421 -19.74 -4.20 -6.96
N SER A 422 -19.99 -5.25 -7.74
CA SER A 422 -20.84 -5.17 -8.95
C SER A 422 -22.19 -4.53 -8.62
N GLY A 423 -22.61 -3.55 -9.44
CA GLY A 423 -23.83 -2.77 -9.25
C GLY A 423 -23.70 -1.54 -8.34
N ALA A 424 -22.60 -1.39 -7.60
CA ALA A 424 -22.35 -0.19 -6.81
C ALA A 424 -22.20 1.06 -7.70
N THR A 425 -22.66 2.21 -7.19
CA THR A 425 -22.48 3.50 -7.86
C THR A 425 -21.07 4.03 -7.66
N TRP A 426 -20.37 4.24 -8.77
CA TRP A 426 -19.10 4.95 -8.84
C TRP A 426 -19.37 6.44 -8.96
N LYS A 427 -18.95 7.21 -7.94
CA LYS A 427 -19.22 8.66 -7.87
C LYS A 427 -18.14 9.45 -8.61
N SER A 428 -18.52 10.33 -9.54
CA SER A 428 -17.56 11.21 -10.25
C SER A 428 -16.83 12.17 -9.31
N THR A 429 -17.46 12.56 -8.19
CA THR A 429 -16.81 13.38 -7.15
C THR A 429 -15.67 12.68 -6.42
N LYS A 430 -15.58 11.35 -6.51
CA LYS A 430 -14.52 10.54 -5.89
C LYS A 430 -13.46 10.09 -6.90
N TYR A 431 -13.83 9.98 -8.17
CA TYR A 431 -12.99 9.39 -9.20
C TYR A 431 -12.91 10.33 -10.41
N SER A 432 -11.80 11.05 -10.53
CA SER A 432 -11.58 12.10 -11.53
C SER A 432 -11.61 11.62 -12.99
N PHE A 433 -11.48 10.32 -13.25
CA PHE A 433 -11.62 9.75 -14.58
C PHE A 433 -13.08 9.65 -15.06
N LEU A 434 -14.06 9.86 -14.18
CA LEU A 434 -15.47 9.82 -14.49
C LEU A 434 -16.04 11.23 -14.67
N GLY A 435 -16.71 11.49 -15.80
CA GLY A 435 -17.46 12.73 -16.02
C GLY A 435 -18.80 12.79 -15.28
N GLU A 436 -19.37 11.64 -14.93
CA GLU A 436 -20.66 11.49 -14.25
C GLU A 436 -20.67 10.23 -13.37
N ASN A 437 -21.68 10.10 -12.51
CA ASN A 437 -21.84 8.89 -11.70
C ASN A 437 -22.23 7.71 -12.59
N VAL A 438 -21.57 6.57 -12.42
CA VAL A 438 -21.85 5.37 -13.23
C VAL A 438 -22.13 4.15 -12.34
N ASN A 439 -23.02 3.27 -12.80
CA ASN A 439 -23.29 1.98 -12.18
C ASN A 439 -22.82 0.88 -13.13
N ILE A 440 -21.77 0.15 -12.74
CA ILE A 440 -21.19 -0.92 -13.56
C ILE A 440 -21.68 -2.26 -13.02
N LYS A 441 -22.26 -3.09 -13.89
CA LYS A 441 -22.68 -4.46 -13.57
C LYS A 441 -21.99 -5.44 -14.50
N THR A 442 -21.38 -6.47 -13.92
CA THR A 442 -20.83 -7.61 -14.67
C THR A 442 -21.96 -8.47 -15.23
N SER A 443 -21.97 -8.76 -16.53
CA SER A 443 -22.84 -9.77 -17.13
C SER A 443 -22.04 -11.07 -17.37
N GLY A 444 -22.49 -12.20 -16.80
CA GLY A 444 -21.96 -13.54 -17.15
C GLY A 444 -21.09 -14.28 -16.13
N GLY A 445 -21.36 -14.20 -14.81
CA GLY A 445 -20.68 -15.04 -13.81
C GLY A 445 -21.21 -16.48 -13.73
N THR A 446 -20.38 -17.42 -13.27
CA THR A 446 -20.75 -18.84 -13.05
C THR A 446 -21.92 -18.93 -12.07
N ALA A 447 -22.90 -19.78 -12.39
CA ALA A 447 -24.03 -20.05 -11.51
C ALA A 447 -23.51 -20.71 -10.22
N ALA A 448 -23.81 -20.09 -9.07
CA ALA A 448 -23.58 -20.69 -7.76
C ALA A 448 -24.94 -21.01 -7.15
N THR A 449 -25.16 -22.29 -6.85
CA THR A 449 -26.35 -22.76 -6.17
C THR A 449 -26.16 -22.59 -4.66
N PRO A 450 -26.95 -21.74 -3.98
CA PRO A 450 -26.83 -21.59 -2.53
C PRO A 450 -27.21 -22.89 -1.83
N GLU A 451 -26.35 -23.38 -0.94
CA GLU A 451 -26.61 -24.57 -0.13
C GLU A 451 -26.90 -24.18 1.33
N LEU A 452 -28.17 -24.31 1.75
CA LEU A 452 -28.53 -24.18 3.17
C LEU A 452 -28.11 -25.43 3.93
N ALA A 453 -27.39 -25.23 5.04
CA ALA A 453 -27.06 -26.32 5.95
C ALA A 453 -28.27 -26.65 6.83
N ILE A 454 -28.59 -27.95 6.95
CA ILE A 454 -29.50 -28.45 7.98
C ILE A 454 -28.68 -28.78 9.22
N VAL A 455 -28.97 -28.09 10.31
CA VAL A 455 -28.25 -28.17 11.58
C VAL A 455 -29.24 -28.43 12.71
N ASN A 456 -28.72 -28.75 13.89
CA ASN A 456 -29.54 -28.80 15.10
C ASN A 456 -29.25 -27.62 16.02
N GLU A 457 -30.08 -27.46 17.04
CA GLU A 457 -30.06 -26.31 17.96
C GLU A 457 -28.70 -26.12 18.67
N ASP A 458 -27.91 -27.19 18.86
CA ASP A 458 -26.59 -27.11 19.50
C ASP A 458 -25.48 -26.66 18.53
N THR A 459 -25.76 -26.65 17.23
CA THR A 459 -24.77 -26.42 16.15
C THR A 459 -25.14 -25.24 15.24
N ALA A 460 -26.29 -24.61 15.46
CA ALA A 460 -26.72 -23.43 14.73
C ALA A 460 -25.82 -22.22 15.09
N SER A 461 -25.29 -21.53 14.08
CA SER A 461 -24.42 -20.37 14.26
C SER A 461 -25.23 -19.11 14.54
N SER A 462 -24.87 -18.34 15.56
CA SER A 462 -25.47 -17.03 15.83
C SER A 462 -25.13 -15.96 14.77
N SER A 463 -24.20 -16.24 13.86
CA SER A 463 -23.80 -15.35 12.77
C SER A 463 -24.64 -15.52 11.49
N MET A 464 -25.66 -16.38 11.50
CA MET A 464 -26.53 -16.70 10.35
C MET A 464 -28.00 -16.51 10.72
N ASN A 465 -28.85 -16.24 9.73
CA ASN A 465 -30.30 -16.29 9.95
C ASN A 465 -30.70 -17.73 10.27
N HIS A 466 -31.75 -17.93 11.05
CA HIS A 466 -32.23 -19.27 11.39
C HIS A 466 -33.60 -19.51 10.79
N VAL A 467 -33.76 -20.59 10.03
CA VAL A 467 -35.08 -21.11 9.68
C VAL A 467 -35.39 -22.23 10.66
N LEU A 468 -36.21 -21.92 11.67
CA LEU A 468 -36.54 -22.82 12.76
C LEU A 468 -37.69 -23.73 12.33
N ILE A 469 -37.40 -25.02 12.13
CA ILE A 469 -38.40 -25.99 11.69
C ILE A 469 -38.99 -26.69 12.92
N GLY A 470 -40.31 -26.58 13.06
CA GLY A 470 -41.06 -27.17 14.15
C GLY A 470 -41.43 -26.18 15.27
N GLY A 471 -42.59 -26.43 15.90
CA GLY A 471 -43.09 -25.64 17.00
C GLY A 471 -42.30 -25.85 18.31
N PRO A 472 -42.71 -25.20 19.42
CA PRO A 472 -42.00 -25.24 20.70
C PRO A 472 -41.66 -26.63 21.26
N VAL A 473 -42.52 -27.62 20.99
CA VAL A 473 -42.29 -29.02 21.43
C VAL A 473 -41.16 -29.68 20.65
N ALA A 474 -40.96 -29.30 19.39
CA ALA A 474 -40.00 -29.90 18.48
C ALA A 474 -38.69 -29.11 18.38
N ASN A 475 -38.72 -27.79 18.57
CA ASN A 475 -37.55 -26.93 18.44
C ASN A 475 -37.44 -25.98 19.66
N LYS A 476 -36.40 -26.16 20.45
CA LYS A 476 -36.04 -25.39 21.64
C LYS A 476 -35.82 -23.92 21.32
N MET A 477 -35.28 -23.57 20.15
CA MET A 477 -35.11 -22.18 19.77
C MET A 477 -36.47 -21.54 19.47
N THR A 478 -37.41 -22.28 18.86
CA THR A 478 -38.80 -21.85 18.74
C THR A 478 -39.44 -21.69 20.12
N ALA A 479 -39.20 -22.63 21.05
CA ALA A 479 -39.70 -22.52 22.42
C ALA A 479 -39.17 -21.29 23.14
N GLN A 480 -37.88 -20.98 23.02
CA GLN A 480 -37.26 -19.79 23.60
C GLN A 480 -37.87 -18.48 23.07
N LEU A 481 -38.17 -18.42 21.76
CA LEU A 481 -38.82 -17.25 21.18
C LEU A 481 -40.27 -17.09 21.67
N VAL A 482 -40.96 -18.19 21.95
CA VAL A 482 -42.31 -18.15 22.54
C VAL A 482 -42.27 -17.75 24.01
N GLU A 483 -41.39 -18.38 24.81
CA GLU A 483 -41.23 -18.12 26.25
C GLU A 483 -40.77 -16.69 26.54
N SER A 484 -39.89 -16.14 25.70
CA SER A 484 -39.48 -14.73 25.77
C SER A 484 -40.55 -13.75 25.26
N GLY A 485 -41.64 -14.26 24.67
CA GLY A 485 -42.69 -13.46 24.05
C GLY A 485 -42.28 -12.77 22.76
N ALA A 486 -41.14 -13.13 22.15
CA ALA A 486 -40.70 -12.60 20.86
C ALA A 486 -41.58 -13.13 19.70
N SER A 487 -41.97 -14.40 19.75
CA SER A 487 -42.95 -15.01 18.83
C SER A 487 -44.37 -14.72 19.32
N LYS A 488 -45.29 -14.40 18.38
CA LYS A 488 -46.69 -14.02 18.66
C LYS A 488 -47.71 -15.04 18.19
N VAL A 489 -47.29 -16.03 17.40
CA VAL A 489 -48.19 -17.09 16.90
C VAL A 489 -48.46 -18.14 17.98
N ASP A 490 -49.72 -18.54 18.13
CA ASP A 490 -50.08 -19.72 18.94
C ASP A 490 -49.75 -21.02 18.19
N TRP A 491 -48.51 -21.47 18.36
CA TRP A 491 -48.00 -22.66 17.69
C TRP A 491 -48.68 -23.97 18.14
N TYR A 492 -49.27 -24.02 19.33
CA TYR A 492 -49.94 -25.22 19.83
C TYR A 492 -51.28 -25.47 19.12
N ASN A 493 -51.90 -24.43 18.58
CA ASN A 493 -53.14 -24.52 17.81
C ASN A 493 -52.97 -24.17 16.32
N SER A 494 -51.79 -23.72 15.89
CA SER A 494 -51.50 -23.31 14.52
C SER A 494 -51.80 -24.41 13.49
N SER A 495 -52.50 -24.04 12.40
CA SER A 495 -52.73 -24.89 11.23
C SER A 495 -51.53 -24.99 10.29
N GLY A 496 -50.39 -24.39 10.65
CA GLY A 496 -49.24 -24.16 9.78
C GLY A 496 -49.10 -22.66 9.53
N ASN A 497 -48.06 -22.05 10.07
CA ASN A 497 -47.77 -20.63 9.90
C ASN A 497 -46.26 -20.43 9.71
N ILE A 498 -45.93 -19.27 9.16
CA ILE A 498 -44.56 -18.76 9.07
C ILE A 498 -44.51 -17.45 9.84
N GLU A 499 -43.51 -17.26 10.70
CA GLU A 499 -43.29 -16.01 11.43
C GLU A 499 -41.84 -15.56 11.23
N VAL A 500 -41.63 -14.25 11.04
CA VAL A 500 -40.29 -13.65 10.98
C VAL A 500 -40.08 -12.82 12.24
N VAL A 501 -39.09 -13.21 13.04
CA VAL A 501 -38.69 -12.54 14.27
C VAL A 501 -37.34 -11.84 14.03
N SER A 502 -37.34 -10.51 14.04
CA SER A 502 -36.11 -9.72 13.89
C SER A 502 -35.26 -9.69 15.16
N GLY A 503 -33.95 -9.47 15.00
CA GLY A 503 -33.00 -9.35 16.12
C GLY A 503 -32.61 -10.67 16.76
N HIS A 504 -32.93 -11.79 16.12
CA HIS A 504 -32.64 -13.15 16.57
C HIS A 504 -31.99 -13.93 15.41
N PRO A 505 -31.01 -14.81 15.65
CA PRO A 505 -30.39 -15.13 16.94
C PRO A 505 -29.52 -14.00 17.55
N ALA A 506 -29.20 -12.96 16.76
CA ALA A 506 -28.42 -11.80 17.18
C ALA A 506 -28.92 -10.51 16.51
N ALA A 507 -28.45 -9.36 17.01
CA ALA A 507 -28.75 -8.06 16.42
C ALA A 507 -28.41 -8.03 14.91
N GLY A 508 -29.36 -7.57 14.09
CA GLY A 508 -29.22 -7.56 12.63
C GLY A 508 -29.56 -8.87 11.91
N MET A 509 -29.93 -9.92 12.64
CA MET A 509 -30.31 -11.23 12.09
C MET A 509 -31.82 -11.50 12.23
N TYR A 510 -32.30 -12.54 11.55
CA TYR A 510 -33.70 -12.97 11.57
C TYR A 510 -33.85 -14.47 11.92
N SER A 511 -34.83 -14.77 12.77
CA SER A 511 -35.34 -16.13 13.01
C SER A 511 -36.68 -16.27 12.29
N ILE A 512 -36.74 -17.19 11.32
CA ILE A 512 -37.91 -17.52 10.51
C ILE A 512 -38.48 -18.82 11.07
N ILE A 513 -39.57 -18.76 11.82
CA ILE A 513 -40.23 -19.93 12.38
C ILE A 513 -41.15 -20.52 11.32
N VAL A 514 -40.98 -21.80 11.00
CA VAL A 514 -41.82 -22.57 10.07
C VAL A 514 -42.38 -23.76 10.84
N ALA A 515 -43.64 -23.63 11.28
CA ALA A 515 -44.21 -24.57 12.23
C ALA A 515 -45.73 -24.67 12.16
N GLY A 516 -46.26 -25.77 12.67
CA GLY A 516 -47.68 -25.93 12.99
C GLY A 516 -47.87 -26.87 14.18
N LYS A 517 -49.13 -27.05 14.62
CA LYS A 517 -49.45 -27.85 15.81
C LYS A 517 -49.00 -29.31 15.74
N ALA A 518 -48.88 -29.86 14.52
CA ALA A 518 -48.34 -31.18 14.28
C ALA A 518 -47.53 -31.22 12.98
N ARG A 519 -46.85 -32.35 12.76
CA ARG A 519 -45.89 -32.54 11.67
C ARG A 519 -46.48 -32.26 10.28
N THR A 520 -47.73 -32.64 10.06
CA THR A 520 -48.44 -32.39 8.80
C THR A 520 -48.61 -30.88 8.54
N GLN A 521 -48.88 -30.10 9.59
CA GLN A 521 -49.01 -28.65 9.49
C GLN A 521 -47.65 -27.95 9.35
N THR A 522 -46.61 -28.43 10.05
CA THR A 522 -45.23 -27.97 9.84
C THR A 522 -44.80 -28.21 8.40
N ARG A 523 -45.11 -29.39 7.85
CA ARG A 523 -44.84 -29.72 6.45
C ARG A 523 -45.59 -28.77 5.50
N ALA A 524 -46.87 -28.52 5.74
CA ALA A 524 -47.64 -27.57 4.92
C ALA A 524 -47.03 -26.15 4.95
N ALA A 525 -46.53 -25.69 6.09
CA ALA A 525 -45.83 -24.41 6.20
C ALA A 525 -44.50 -24.40 5.43
N ALA A 526 -43.74 -25.49 5.48
CA ALA A 526 -42.50 -25.64 4.71
C ALA A 526 -42.77 -25.68 3.19
N ASP A 527 -43.80 -26.41 2.76
CA ASP A 527 -44.24 -26.45 1.36
C ASP A 527 -44.71 -25.05 0.89
N ALA A 528 -45.42 -24.30 1.74
CA ALA A 528 -45.81 -22.93 1.44
C ALA A 528 -44.60 -21.98 1.31
N LEU A 529 -43.58 -22.15 2.16
CA LEU A 529 -42.31 -21.43 2.04
C LEU A 529 -41.61 -21.75 0.74
N ALA A 530 -41.44 -23.02 0.44
CA ALA A 530 -40.84 -23.49 -0.81
C ALA A 530 -41.61 -23.04 -2.06
N ALA A 531 -42.94 -22.96 -1.99
CA ALA A 531 -43.78 -22.53 -3.12
C ALA A 531 -43.67 -21.03 -3.40
N TRP A 532 -43.44 -20.21 -2.37
CA TRP A 532 -43.30 -18.75 -2.51
C TRP A 532 -41.94 -18.32 -3.07
N LEU A 533 -40.86 -19.06 -2.72
CA LEU A 533 -39.56 -18.93 -3.36
C LEU A 533 -39.68 -19.18 -4.86
#